data_AF-A0A257GT71-F1
#
_entry.id   AF-A0A257GT71-F1
#
_cell.length_a   1.000
_cell.length_b   1.000
_cell.length_c   1.000
_cell.angle_alpha   90.00
_cell.angle_beta   90.00
_cell.angle_gamma   90.00
#
_symmetry.space_group_name_H-M   'P 1'
#
loop_
_entity.id
_entity.type
_entity.pdbx_description
1 polymer ?
#
loop_
_entity_poly.entity_id
_entity_poly.type
_entity_poly.pdbx_seq_one_letter_code
_entity_poly.pdbx_strand_id
1 'polypeptide(L)'
;MFEFSPQPRLKLSRLRDIGWEIWDPIGLLLAGSKWSDDANKPFADEYDRYMTSAASQLRQGAPLEIVIDYLVKIEAQHMGMGEGPTTKKRAEAVVSAVLADQEIWTWPDEQGRFA
;
A
#
# COMPACT_ATOMS: atom_id res chain seq x y z
N MET A 1 30.71 11.88 11.85
CA MET A 1 30.35 12.11 10.44
C MET A 1 28.98 11.47 10.26
N PHE A 2 27.96 12.22 9.84
CA PHE A 2 26.67 11.62 9.48
C PHE A 2 26.83 11.06 8.06
N GLU A 3 26.92 9.74 7.92
CA GLU A 3 26.74 9.10 6.62
C GLU A 3 25.29 9.33 6.18
N PHE A 4 25.10 10.17 5.17
CA PHE A 4 23.83 10.24 4.47
C PHE A 4 23.63 8.94 3.70
N SER A 5 23.05 7.94 4.34
CA SER A 5 22.58 6.76 3.64
C SER A 5 21.53 7.20 2.61
N PRO A 6 21.67 6.80 1.34
CA PRO A 6 20.70 7.15 0.31
C PRO A 6 19.30 6.71 0.72
N GLN A 7 18.35 7.65 0.72
CA GLN A 7 16.96 7.34 1.03
C GLN A 7 16.29 6.76 -0.21
N PRO A 8 15.73 5.54 -0.15
CA PRO A 8 15.02 4.96 -1.26
C PRO A 8 13.68 5.66 -1.46
N ARG A 9 13.19 5.60 -2.69
CA ARG A 9 11.87 6.10 -3.09
C ARG A 9 10.86 4.97 -3.10
N LEU A 10 9.62 5.32 -2.80
CA LEU A 10 8.47 4.44 -2.85
C LEU A 10 7.86 4.47 -4.26
N LYS A 11 7.67 3.32 -4.89
CA LYS A 11 7.00 3.19 -6.18
C LYS A 11 5.49 3.09 -5.99
N LEU A 12 4.82 4.24 -6.02
CA LEU A 12 3.40 4.36 -5.69
C LEU A 12 2.48 3.51 -6.58
N SER A 13 2.82 3.33 -7.87
CA SER A 13 2.03 2.47 -8.77
C SER A 13 1.94 1.02 -8.29
N ARG A 14 3.00 0.47 -7.69
CA ARG A 14 2.99 -0.89 -7.13
C ARG A 14 2.05 -1.00 -5.93
N LEU A 15 2.05 0.03 -5.07
CA LEU A 15 1.12 0.10 -3.95
C LEU A 15 -0.32 0.26 -4.41
N ARG A 16 -0.57 0.99 -5.50
CA ARG A 16 -1.90 1.07 -6.11
C ARG A 16 -2.35 -0.27 -6.65
N ASP A 17 -1.49 -1.01 -7.35
CA ASP A 17 -1.82 -2.36 -7.81
C ASP A 17 -2.26 -3.23 -6.63
N ILE A 18 -1.50 -3.26 -5.52
CA ILE A 18 -1.87 -4.01 -4.31
C ILE A 18 -3.17 -3.50 -3.69
N GLY A 19 -3.32 -2.18 -3.53
CA GLY A 19 -4.49 -1.57 -2.91
C GLY A 19 -5.78 -1.88 -3.66
N TRP A 20 -5.75 -1.77 -4.99
CA TRP A 20 -6.90 -2.00 -5.85
C TRP A 20 -7.19 -3.49 -6.11
N GLU A 21 -6.18 -4.36 -6.18
CA GLU A 21 -6.38 -5.80 -6.45
C GLU A 21 -6.70 -6.63 -5.21
N ILE A 22 -6.15 -6.24 -4.04
CA ILE A 22 -6.19 -7.08 -2.83
C ILE A 22 -7.05 -6.45 -1.74
N TRP A 23 -6.97 -5.14 -1.55
CA TRP A 23 -7.62 -4.49 -0.42
C TRP A 23 -9.02 -3.99 -0.74
N ASP A 24 -9.17 -3.19 -1.81
CA ASP A 24 -10.36 -2.43 -2.26
C ASP A 24 -11.65 -2.71 -1.49
N PRO A 25 -11.78 -2.19 -0.26
CA PRO A 25 -12.92 -2.51 0.58
C PRO A 25 -14.17 -1.75 0.16
N ILE A 26 -14.01 -0.62 -0.55
CA ILE A 26 -15.12 0.20 -1.06
C ILE A 26 -15.67 -0.40 -2.35
N GLY A 27 -14.83 -1.06 -3.17
CA GLY A 27 -15.26 -1.70 -4.41
C GLY A 27 -15.59 -0.68 -5.51
N LEU A 28 -14.75 0.34 -5.69
CA LEU A 28 -15.02 1.42 -6.65
C LEU A 28 -14.72 1.03 -8.10
N LEU A 29 -13.85 0.04 -8.33
CA LEU A 29 -13.53 -0.39 -9.69
C LEU A 29 -14.64 -1.26 -10.28
N LEU A 30 -15.01 -0.95 -11.52
CA LEU A 30 -15.82 -1.84 -12.33
C LEU A 30 -15.03 -3.11 -12.64
N ALA A 31 -15.72 -4.25 -12.71
CA ALA A 31 -15.12 -5.54 -13.02
C ALA A 31 -14.31 -5.47 -14.33
N GLY A 32 -13.01 -5.79 -14.25
CA GLY A 32 -12.09 -5.77 -15.39
C GLY A 32 -11.48 -4.40 -15.72
N SER A 33 -11.84 -3.34 -14.99
CA SER A 33 -11.21 -2.02 -15.11
C SER A 33 -9.97 -1.90 -14.23
N LYS A 34 -9.07 -1.00 -14.59
CA LYS A 34 -7.86 -0.68 -13.81
C LYS A 34 -7.97 0.69 -13.16
N TRP A 35 -7.30 0.87 -12.04
CA TRP A 35 -7.15 2.19 -11.42
C TRP A 35 -6.54 3.24 -12.36
N SER A 36 -5.74 2.79 -13.34
CA SER A 36 -5.09 3.66 -14.33
C SER A 36 -6.00 4.11 -15.47
N ASP A 37 -7.20 3.55 -15.60
CA ASP A 37 -8.13 3.88 -16.68
C ASP A 37 -8.66 5.32 -16.52
N ASP A 38 -8.90 6.01 -17.64
CA ASP A 38 -9.30 7.42 -17.63
C ASP A 38 -10.55 7.69 -16.79
N ALA A 39 -11.50 6.77 -16.77
CA ALA A 39 -12.72 6.87 -15.97
C ALA A 39 -12.48 6.80 -14.45
N ASN A 40 -11.38 6.16 -14.03
CA ASN A 40 -11.06 5.89 -12.63
C ASN A 40 -10.06 6.89 -12.04
N LYS A 41 -9.41 7.70 -12.90
CA LYS A 41 -8.46 8.76 -12.49
C LYS A 41 -8.93 9.65 -11.34
N PRO A 42 -10.21 10.07 -11.24
CA PRO A 42 -10.66 10.95 -10.16
C PRO A 42 -10.53 10.37 -8.75
N PHE A 43 -10.41 9.05 -8.62
CA PHE A 43 -10.29 8.36 -7.35
C PHE A 43 -9.13 7.35 -7.31
N ALA A 44 -8.25 7.36 -8.32
CA ALA A 44 -7.15 6.38 -8.44
C ALA A 44 -6.17 6.40 -7.25
N ASP A 45 -6.13 7.51 -6.52
CA ASP A 45 -5.30 7.77 -5.34
C ASP A 45 -6.00 7.50 -4.00
N GLU A 46 -7.27 7.05 -4.01
CA GLU A 46 -8.09 6.83 -2.81
C GLU A 46 -7.36 6.06 -1.71
N TYR A 47 -6.57 5.05 -2.10
CA TYR A 47 -5.85 4.18 -1.16
C TYR A 47 -4.40 4.57 -0.89
N ASP A 48 -3.85 5.56 -1.60
CA ASP A 48 -2.42 5.86 -1.61
C ASP A 48 -1.87 6.13 -0.21
N ARG A 49 -2.58 6.93 0.58
CA ARG A 49 -2.15 7.32 1.92
C ARG A 49 -2.04 6.11 2.86
N TYR A 50 -3.02 5.21 2.80
CA TYR A 50 -3.05 4.05 3.69
C TYR A 50 -1.99 3.02 3.29
N MET A 51 -1.87 2.76 1.99
CA MET A 51 -0.86 1.85 1.44
C MET A 51 0.56 2.36 1.69
N THR A 52 0.79 3.68 1.53
CA THR A 52 2.07 4.32 1.82
C THR A 52 2.42 4.20 3.31
N SER A 53 1.45 4.41 4.19
CA SER A 53 1.64 4.25 5.63
C SER A 53 1.98 2.81 6.01
N ALA A 54 1.22 1.83 5.51
CA ALA A 54 1.48 0.41 5.76
C ALA A 54 2.87 -0.02 5.27
N ALA A 55 3.24 0.32 4.04
CA ALA A 55 4.57 0.02 3.51
C ALA A 55 5.68 0.68 4.31
N SER A 56 5.50 1.94 4.71
CA SER A 56 6.48 2.68 5.52
C SER A 56 6.67 2.05 6.90
N GLN A 57 5.59 1.64 7.57
CA GLN A 57 5.64 0.95 8.86
C GLN A 57 6.39 -0.39 8.74
N LEU A 58 6.07 -1.20 7.73
CA LEU A 58 6.75 -2.47 7.48
C LEU A 58 8.25 -2.27 7.24
N ARG A 59 8.63 -1.28 6.43
CA ARG A 59 10.04 -0.96 6.17
C ARG A 59 10.77 -0.47 7.42
N GLN A 60 10.09 0.21 8.33
CA GLN A 60 10.65 0.65 9.61
C GLN A 60 10.74 -0.48 10.65
N GLY A 61 10.30 -1.70 10.31
CA GLY A 61 10.36 -2.86 11.19
C GLY A 61 9.22 -2.93 12.20
N ALA A 62 8.08 -2.27 11.93
CA ALA A 62 6.89 -2.43 12.74
C ALA A 62 6.44 -3.91 12.75
N PRO A 63 5.94 -4.43 13.89
CA PRO A 63 5.38 -5.78 13.93
C PRO A 63 4.23 -5.94 12.93
N LEU A 64 4.14 -7.11 12.29
CA LEU A 64 3.12 -7.37 11.26
C LEU A 64 1.69 -7.17 11.78
N GLU A 65 1.43 -7.61 13.01
CA GLU A 65 0.13 -7.46 13.68
C GLU A 65 -0.28 -5.98 13.80
N ILE A 66 0.66 -5.08 14.08
CA ILE A 66 0.39 -3.64 14.17
C ILE A 66 -0.04 -3.07 12.81
N VAL A 67 0.58 -3.53 11.73
CA VAL A 67 0.25 -3.08 10.37
C VAL A 67 -1.08 -3.69 9.90
N ILE A 68 -1.35 -4.94 10.26
CA ILE A 68 -2.63 -5.61 10.00
C ILE A 68 -3.75 -4.87 10.73
N ASP A 69 -3.60 -4.62 12.03
CA ASP A 69 -4.59 -3.90 12.85
C ASP A 69 -4.81 -2.47 12.35
N TYR A 70 -3.75 -1.82 11.86
CA TYR A 70 -3.87 -0.51 11.19
C TYR A 70 -4.80 -0.58 9.98
N LEU A 71 -4.61 -1.54 9.07
CA LEU A 71 -5.45 -1.68 7.86
C LEU A 71 -6.90 -2.06 8.21
N VAL A 72 -7.09 -2.98 9.17
CA VAL A 72 -8.41 -3.34 9.70
C VAL A 72 -9.11 -2.11 10.27
N LYS A 73 -8.40 -1.30 11.05
CA LYS A 73 -8.95 -0.07 11.63
C LYS A 73 -9.35 0.95 10.56
N ILE A 74 -8.52 1.15 9.54
CA ILE A 74 -8.86 2.06 8.44
C ILE A 74 -10.12 1.58 7.72
N GLU A 75 -10.17 0.31 7.34
CA GLU A 75 -11.32 -0.26 6.65
C GLU A 75 -12.61 -0.15 7.49
N ALA A 76 -12.56 -0.67 8.73
CA ALA A 76 -13.75 -0.79 9.56
C ALA A 76 -14.25 0.56 10.08
N GLN A 77 -13.34 1.45 10.49
CA GLN A 77 -13.68 2.69 11.20
C GLN A 77 -13.56 3.92 10.32
N HIS A 78 -12.45 4.07 9.58
CA HIS A 78 -12.21 5.30 8.81
C HIS A 78 -13.04 5.33 7.53
N MET A 79 -13.13 4.21 6.82
CA MET A 79 -13.97 4.05 5.63
C MET A 79 -15.42 3.67 5.98
N GLY A 80 -15.67 3.27 7.24
CA GLY A 80 -17.02 2.97 7.72
C GLY A 80 -17.59 1.64 7.23
N MET A 81 -16.74 0.70 6.79
CA MET A 81 -17.20 -0.59 6.25
C MET A 81 -17.59 -1.60 7.34
N GLY A 82 -17.26 -1.30 8.61
CA GLY A 82 -17.38 -2.26 9.71
C GLY A 82 -16.34 -3.38 9.61
N GLU A 83 -16.25 -4.21 10.65
CA GLU A 83 -15.38 -5.38 10.66
C GLU A 83 -16.18 -6.63 10.25
N GLY A 84 -15.80 -7.21 9.11
CA GLY A 84 -16.40 -8.43 8.59
C GLY A 84 -15.48 -9.65 8.75
N PRO A 85 -15.98 -10.87 8.48
CA PRO A 85 -15.21 -12.10 8.62
C PRO A 85 -13.96 -12.17 7.71
N THR A 86 -13.89 -11.34 6.67
CA THR A 86 -12.77 -11.29 5.71
C THR A 86 -11.85 -10.08 5.90
N THR A 87 -12.21 -9.12 6.76
CA THR A 87 -11.48 -7.85 6.92
C THR A 87 -10.03 -8.09 7.33
N LYS A 88 -9.81 -8.88 8.39
CA LYS A 88 -8.45 -9.26 8.83
C LYS A 88 -7.68 -10.02 7.76
N LYS A 89 -8.33 -10.98 7.08
CA LYS A 89 -7.69 -11.78 6.02
C LYS A 89 -7.23 -10.93 4.83
N ARG A 90 -8.00 -9.91 4.43
CA ARG A 90 -7.56 -8.95 3.41
C ARG A 90 -6.34 -8.14 3.88
N ALA A 91 -6.35 -7.64 5.12
CA ALA A 91 -5.22 -6.91 5.68
C ALA A 91 -3.94 -7.76 5.74
N GLU A 92 -4.06 -9.04 6.13
CA GLU A 92 -2.96 -10.02 6.08
C GLU A 92 -2.43 -10.24 4.65
N ALA A 93 -3.34 -10.34 3.67
CA ALA A 93 -2.96 -10.49 2.27
C ALA A 93 -2.22 -9.26 1.73
N VAL A 94 -2.65 -8.05 2.11
CA VAL A 94 -1.96 -6.79 1.78
C VAL A 94 -0.55 -6.78 2.35
N VAL A 95 -0.39 -7.07 3.65
CA VAL A 95 0.94 -7.11 4.29
C VAL A 95 1.84 -8.12 3.61
N SER A 96 1.31 -9.31 3.29
CA SER A 96 2.06 -10.35 2.57
C SER A 96 2.50 -9.89 1.19
N ALA A 97 1.62 -9.22 0.44
CA ALA A 97 1.93 -8.71 -0.89
C ALA A 97 2.99 -7.59 -0.87
N VAL A 98 2.88 -6.66 0.09
CA VAL A 98 3.87 -5.57 0.25
C VAL A 98 5.24 -6.12 0.63
N LEU A 99 5.33 -7.15 1.47
CA LEU A 99 6.60 -7.78 1.84
C LEU A 99 7.21 -8.60 0.71
N ALA A 100 6.38 -9.23 -0.12
CA ALA A 100 6.82 -10.04 -1.25
C ALA A 100 7.34 -9.17 -2.41
N ASP A 101 6.82 -7.95 -2.56
CA ASP A 101 7.15 -7.06 -3.67
C ASP A 101 8.46 -6.29 -3.45
N GLN A 102 9.54 -6.82 -4.01
CA GLN A 102 10.89 -6.24 -3.95
C GLN A 102 11.03 -4.94 -4.76
N GLU A 103 10.05 -4.59 -5.61
CA GLU A 103 10.10 -3.38 -6.45
C GLU A 103 9.41 -2.16 -5.83
N ILE A 104 8.79 -2.30 -4.66
CA ILE A 104 8.16 -1.17 -3.95
C ILE A 104 9.17 -0.10 -3.57
N TRP A 105 10.38 -0.51 -3.18
CA TRP A 105 11.44 0.39 -2.75
C TRP A 105 12.56 0.43 -3.77
N THR A 106 12.74 1.58 -4.41
CA THR A 106 13.82 1.83 -5.35
C THR A 106 14.95 2.58 -4.66
N TRP A 107 16.18 2.09 -4.82
CA TRP A 107 17.38 2.72 -4.27
C TRP A 107 18.08 3.53 -5.35
N PRO A 108 18.66 4.69 -5.01
CA PRO A 108 19.48 5.41 -5.96
C PRO A 108 20.80 4.67 -6.20
N ASP A 109 21.37 4.85 -7.39
CA ASP A 109 22.72 4.40 -7.73
C ASP A 109 23.80 5.13 -6.90
N GLU A 110 25.06 4.73 -7.07
CA GLU A 110 26.22 5.36 -6.41
C GLU A 110 26.34 6.87 -6.69
N GLN A 111 25.69 7.37 -7.73
CA GLN A 111 25.65 8.79 -8.12
C GLN A 111 24.36 9.49 -7.65
N GLY A 112 23.49 8.83 -6.88
CA GLY A 112 22.25 9.39 -6.35
C GLY A 112 21.07 9.38 -7.34
N ARG A 113 21.18 8.71 -8.49
CA ARG A 113 20.14 8.66 -9.53
C ARG A 113 19.23 7.46 -9.34
N PHE A 114 17.94 7.65 -9.58
CA PHE A 114 16.96 6.57 -9.59
C PHE A 114 16.77 6.09 -11.02
N ALA A 115 16.77 4.77 -11.21
CA ALA A 115 16.46 4.12 -12.48
C ALA A 115 14.94 4.13 -12.77
#